data_AF-A0A662PL25-F1
#
_entry.id   AF-A0A662PL25-F1
#
_cell.length_a   1.000
_cell.length_b   1.000
_cell.length_c   1.000
_cell.angle_alpha   90.00
_cell.angle_beta   90.00
_cell.angle_gamma   90.00
#
_symmetry.space_group_name_H-M   'P 1'
#
loop_
_entity.id
_entity.type
_entity.pdbx_description
1 polymer ?
#
loop_
_entity_poly.entity_id
_entity_poly.type
_entity_poly.pdbx_seq_one_letter_code
_entity_poly.pdbx_strand_id
1 'polypeptide(L)' 'MLEIGMVWHHLMLDLYGCKPEALGDKSLVRRIFEDLSKIIDLRMITEPVIIYYSGESDS' A
#
# COMPACT_ATOMS: atom_id res chain seq x y z
N MET A 1 23.59 -4.24 -27.88
CA MET A 1 22.48 -3.34 -27.55
C MET A 1 22.00 -3.78 -26.18
N LEU A 2 22.36 -3.06 -25.12
CA LEU A 2 21.89 -3.36 -23.78
C LEU A 2 20.52 -2.70 -23.64
N GLU A 3 19.45 -3.49 -23.63
CA GLU A 3 18.15 -3.02 -23.16
C GLU A 3 18.30 -2.68 -21.67
N ILE A 4 18.21 -1.39 -21.35
CA ILE A 4 18.06 -0.95 -19.96
C ILE A 4 16.62 -1.30 -19.58
N GLY A 5 16.36 -2.55 -19.22
CA GLY A 5 15.05 -3.00 -18.75
C GLY A 5 14.65 -2.18 -17.52
N MET A 6 13.39 -1.74 -17.47
CA MET A 6 12.83 -1.04 -16.31
C MET A 6 13.12 -1.86 -15.05
N VAL A 7 13.94 -1.30 -14.16
CA VAL A 7 14.48 -2.06 -13.03
C VAL A 7 13.39 -2.31 -11.99
N TRP A 8 12.40 -1.39 -11.85
CA TRP A 8 11.30 -1.48 -10.88
C TRP A 8 10.08 -0.65 -11.31
N HIS A 9 8.89 -1.06 -10.86
CA HIS A 9 7.65 -0.30 -11.00
C HIS A 9 7.20 0.20 -9.62
N HIS A 10 6.79 1.46 -9.51
CA HIS A 10 6.27 2.03 -8.27
C HIS A 10 4.78 2.37 -8.45
N LEU A 11 3.93 1.77 -7.62
CA LEU A 11 2.49 2.01 -7.58
C LEU A 11 2.13 2.88 -6.38
N MET A 12 1.51 4.03 -6.62
CA MET A 12 0.94 4.89 -5.58
C MET A 12 -0.56 5.05 -5.86
N LEU A 13 -1.38 4.96 -4.81
CA LEU A 13 -2.83 5.01 -4.89
C LEU A 13 -3.38 5.98 -3.84
N ASP A 14 -4.17 6.96 -4.29
CA ASP A 14 -4.94 7.84 -3.42
C ASP A 14 -6.38 7.30 -3.32
N LEU A 15 -6.76 6.87 -2.11
CA LEU A 15 -8.07 6.27 -1.85
C LEU A 15 -8.95 7.24 -1.07
N TYR A 16 -10.07 7.65 -1.67
CA TYR A 16 -11.06 8.55 -1.07
C TYR A 16 -12.35 7.81 -0.73
N GLY A 17 -13.10 8.31 0.26
CA GLY A 17 -14.38 7.73 0.66
C GLY A 17 -14.27 6.39 1.39
N CYS A 18 -13.07 6.04 1.87
CA CYS A 18 -12.88 4.88 2.73
C CYS A 18 -13.69 5.03 4.02
N LYS A 19 -14.28 3.93 4.47
CA LYS A 19 -14.99 3.88 5.75
C LYS A 19 -14.03 4.22 6.90
N PRO A 20 -14.35 5.16 7.81
CA PRO A 20 -13.45 5.54 8.90
C PRO A 20 -12.97 4.36 9.75
N GLU A 21 -13.85 3.40 10.02
CA GLU A 21 -13.53 2.18 10.77
C GLU A 21 -12.48 1.29 10.08
N ALA A 22 -12.36 1.38 8.76
CA ALA A 22 -11.37 0.63 7.97
C ALA A 22 -9.97 1.28 8.00
N LEU A 23 -9.89 2.61 8.17
CA LEU A 23 -8.62 3.35 8.14
C LEU A 23 -7.72 3.05 9.35
N GLY A 24 -8.32 2.68 10.49
CA GLY A 24 -7.60 2.28 11.70
C GLY A 24 -7.35 0.78 11.83
N ASP A 25 -8.01 -0.05 11.01
CA ASP A 25 -7.93 -1.52 11.12
C ASP A 25 -6.65 -2.05 10.46
N LYS A 26 -5.61 -2.23 11.27
CA LYS A 26 -4.33 -2.81 10.84
C LYS A 26 -4.49 -4.21 10.25
N SER A 27 -5.43 -5.01 10.74
CA SER A 27 -5.68 -6.36 10.23
C SER A 27 -6.29 -6.31 8.82
N LEU A 28 -7.13 -5.33 8.53
CA LEU A 28 -7.64 -5.09 7.19
C LEU A 28 -6.53 -4.69 6.22
N VAL A 29 -5.70 -3.70 6.58
CA VAL A 29 -4.57 -3.27 5.74
C VAL A 29 -3.65 -4.44 5.41
N ARG A 30 -3.31 -5.25 6.41
CA ARG A 30 -2.49 -6.45 6.23
C ARG A 30 -3.11 -7.42 5.20
N ARG A 31 -4.40 -7.74 5.34
CA ARG A 31 -5.11 -8.63 4.40
C ARG A 31 -5.08 -8.09 2.97
N ILE A 32 -5.29 -6.79 2.80
CA ILE A 32 -5.25 -6.15 1.47
C ILE A 32 -3.88 -6.33 0.81
N PHE A 33 -2.78 -6.10 1.53
CA PHE A 33 -1.43 -6.28 0.98
C PHE A 33 -1.10 -7.75 0.70
N GLU A 34 -1.54 -8.68 1.57
CA GLU A 34 -1.39 -10.12 1.34
C GLU A 34 -2.14 -10.55 0.07
N ASP A 35 -3.39 -10.11 -0.11
CA ASP A 35 -4.19 -10.46 -1.28
C ASP A 35 -3.67 -9.80 -2.55
N LEU A 36 -3.27 -8.53 -2.48
CA LEU A 36 -2.63 -7.84 -3.59
C LEU A 36 -1.39 -8.60 -4.03
N SER A 37 -0.51 -9.00 -3.10
CA SER A 37 0.72 -9.73 -3.42
C SER A 37 0.43 -11.01 -4.20
N LYS A 38 -0.62 -11.76 -3.84
CA LYS A 38 -1.04 -12.97 -4.58
C LYS A 38 -1.56 -12.65 -5.97
N ILE A 39 -2.34 -11.55 -6.12
CA ILE A 39 -2.92 -11.14 -7.42
C ILE A 39 -1.82 -10.78 -8.42
N ILE A 40 -0.75 -10.15 -7.96
CA ILE A 40 0.36 -9.68 -8.80
C ILE A 40 1.57 -10.64 -8.80
N ASP A 41 1.39 -11.87 -8.28
CA ASP A 41 2.41 -12.92 -8.17
C ASP A 41 3.73 -12.42 -7.52
N LEU A 42 3.59 -11.65 -6.45
CA LEU A 42 4.69 -11.16 -5.64
C LEU A 42 4.76 -11.85 -4.27
N ARG A 43 5.99 -11.95 -3.77
CA ARG A 43 6.27 -12.44 -2.42
C ARG A 43 6.44 -11.27 -1.46
N MET A 44 5.67 -11.25 -0.37
CA MET A 44 5.94 -10.37 0.75
C MET A 44 7.23 -10.78 1.47
N ILE A 45 8.18 -9.85 1.58
CA ILE A 45 9.44 -10.02 2.32
C ILE A 45 9.41 -9.42 3.73
N THR A 46 8.45 -8.53 3.99
CA THR A 46 8.22 -7.87 5.28
C THR A 46 6.74 -7.56 5.45
N GLU A 47 6.32 -7.32 6.69
CA GLU A 47 4.99 -6.81 7.02
C GLU A 47 4.78 -5.38 6.49
N PRO A 48 3.54 -5.00 6.10
CA PRO A 48 3.24 -3.65 5.65
C PRO A 48 3.40 -2.62 6.78
N VAL A 49 4.00 -1.48 6.46
CA VAL A 49 4.18 -0.36 7.39
C VAL A 49 3.00 0.60 7.26
N ILE A 50 2.38 0.93 8.38
CA ILE A 50 1.26 1.88 8.45
C ILE A 50 1.76 3.15 9.11
N ILE A 51 1.66 4.27 8.40
CA ILE A 51 2.06 5.60 8.89
C ILE A 51 0.78 6.42 9.04
N TYR A 52 0.48 6.85 10.27
CA TYR A 52 -0.63 7.76 10.53
C TYR A 52 -0.11 9.19 10.49
N TYR A 53 -0.58 9.96 9.53
CA TYR A 53 -0.36 11.40 9.49
C TYR A 53 -1.51 12.08 10.24
N SER A 54 -1.22 12.61 11.43
CA SER A 54 -2.08 13.64 12.02
C SER A 54 -1.81 14.91 11.23
N GLY A 55 -2.64 15.22 10.23
CA GLY A 55 -2.68 16.59 9.75
C GLY A 55 -3.01 17.47 10.95
N GLU A 56 -2.14 18.41 11.31
CA GLU A 56 -2.61 19.52 12.11
C GLU A 56 -3.76 20.13 11.31
N SER A 57 -4.94 20.19 11.93
CA SER A 57 -6.12 20.77 11.33
C SER A 57 -5.89 22.27 11.19
N ASP A 58 -5.24 22.68 10.10
CA ASP A 58 -5.26 24.02 9.54
C ASP A 58 -4.65 24.00 8.12
N SER A 59 -5.50 23.88 7.11
CA SER A 59 -5.31 24.36 5.73
C SER A 59 -6.67 24.52 5.06
#